data_AF-A0A0U5EW23-F1
#
_entry.id   AF-A0A0U5EW23-F1
#
_cell.length_a   1.000
_cell.length_b   1.000
_cell.length_c   1.000
_cell.angle_alpha   90.00
_cell.angle_beta   90.00
_cell.angle_gamma   90.00
#
_symmetry.space_group_name_H-M   'P 1'
#
loop_
_entity.id
_entity.type
_entity.pdbx_description
1 polymer ?
#
loop_
_entity_poly.entity_id
_entity_poly.type
_entity_poly.pdbx_seq_one_letter_code
_entity_poly.pdbx_strand_id
1 'polypeptide(L)'
;MVGKAALHRSVASILKGQPLRVGVSRYTGPELPTLLALDLLGMRPLPLTGFGTAEAALQALRAGTVDVIQLPFDVDFSGRMAALQEDGFLPLFSNAPANSPFLRQGLPLDFNTVFTQERHRTPNALLYQAWSATATATAIKAGLMLPILSLPATVAQWRHASQIAAASHDLKAHARDENQIVLTGSACTSAYATMMPDLSVVLALRRWLAFNVPRWRDAPLAPAAAQQYAD
;
A
#
# COMPACT_ATOMS: atom_id res chain seq x y z
N MET A 1 -5.54 -0.84 3.57
CA MET A 1 -6.11 -2.07 2.99
C MET A 1 -7.38 -2.41 3.75
N VAL A 2 -8.45 -2.81 3.05
CA VAL A 2 -9.77 -3.08 3.64
C VAL A 2 -10.33 -4.40 3.11
N GLY A 3 -10.97 -5.19 3.98
CA GLY A 3 -11.66 -6.44 3.64
C GLY A 3 -12.85 -6.70 4.57
N LYS A 4 -13.68 -7.71 4.30
CA LYS A 4 -14.83 -8.07 5.16
C LYS A 4 -14.40 -8.36 6.61
N ALA A 5 -15.22 -8.01 7.60
CA ALA A 5 -14.96 -8.28 9.02
C ALA A 5 -14.73 -9.76 9.36
N ALA A 6 -15.25 -10.69 8.57
CA ALA A 6 -14.98 -12.12 8.71
C ALA A 6 -13.50 -12.49 8.51
N LEU A 7 -12.78 -11.72 7.67
CA LEU A 7 -11.33 -11.87 7.48
C LEU A 7 -10.57 -11.38 8.74
N HIS A 8 -11.08 -10.36 9.43
CA HIS A 8 -10.49 -9.81 10.66
C HIS A 8 -10.65 -10.73 11.88
N ARG A 9 -11.75 -11.50 11.96
CA ARG A 9 -11.96 -12.48 13.04
C ARG A 9 -11.29 -13.83 12.79
N SER A 10 -10.74 -14.07 11.60
CA SER A 10 -10.26 -15.39 11.24
C SER A 10 -9.11 -15.39 10.24
N VAL A 11 -7.97 -14.82 10.64
CA VAL A 11 -6.68 -15.17 10.02
C VAL A 11 -6.51 -16.70 9.99
N ALA A 12 -6.98 -17.40 11.03
CA ALA A 12 -7.05 -18.86 11.11
C ALA A 12 -7.97 -19.56 10.08
N SER A 13 -9.08 -18.95 9.64
CA SER A 13 -9.94 -19.53 8.59
C SER A 13 -9.46 -19.19 7.18
N ILE A 14 -8.75 -18.07 6.98
CA ILE A 14 -8.07 -17.77 5.71
C ILE A 14 -6.92 -18.76 5.47
N LEU A 15 -6.29 -19.22 6.55
CA LEU A 15 -5.32 -20.32 6.53
C LEU A 15 -5.92 -21.68 6.09
N LYS A 16 -7.23 -21.79 5.82
CA LYS A 16 -7.85 -22.97 5.17
C LYS A 16 -7.44 -23.14 3.68
N GLY A 17 -6.51 -22.33 3.18
CA GLY A 17 -5.80 -22.58 1.93
C GLY A 17 -6.47 -22.02 0.67
N GLN A 18 -7.58 -21.30 0.81
CA GLN A 18 -8.20 -20.58 -0.31
C GLN A 18 -7.40 -19.31 -0.63
N PRO A 19 -7.15 -19.02 -1.92
CA PRO A 19 -6.46 -17.81 -2.32
C PRO A 19 -7.30 -16.57 -1.99
N LEU A 20 -6.67 -15.53 -1.45
CA LEU A 20 -7.33 -14.28 -1.11
C LEU A 20 -7.43 -13.38 -2.35
N ARG A 21 -8.64 -13.11 -2.86
CA ARG A 21 -8.80 -12.32 -4.09
C ARG A 21 -8.59 -10.83 -3.80
N VAL A 22 -7.58 -10.24 -4.41
CA VAL A 22 -7.20 -8.84 -4.18
C VAL A 22 -7.52 -8.02 -5.42
N GLY A 23 -8.33 -6.98 -5.29
CA GLY A 23 -8.57 -6.05 -6.39
C GLY A 23 -7.33 -5.18 -6.63
N VAL A 24 -6.77 -5.26 -7.83
CA VAL A 24 -5.60 -4.46 -8.23
C VAL A 24 -5.82 -3.78 -9.57
N SER A 25 -5.08 -2.69 -9.80
CA SER A 25 -5.03 -2.05 -11.11
C SER A 25 -4.35 -2.97 -12.14
N ARG A 26 -3.15 -3.44 -11.77
CA ARG A 26 -2.28 -4.37 -12.53
C ARG A 26 -1.34 -5.07 -11.53
N TYR A 27 -0.67 -6.15 -11.94
CA TYR A 27 0.22 -6.91 -11.05
C TYR A 27 1.39 -6.10 -10.46
N THR A 28 1.86 -5.06 -11.16
CA THR A 28 2.93 -4.14 -10.73
C THR A 28 2.39 -2.73 -10.47
N GLY A 29 1.14 -2.65 -10.05
CA GLY A 29 0.46 -1.39 -9.73
C GLY A 29 0.84 -0.83 -8.36
N PRO A 30 0.21 0.27 -7.93
CA PRO A 30 0.36 0.80 -6.58
C PRO A 30 -0.10 -0.16 -5.48
N GLU A 31 -0.78 -1.26 -5.83
CA GLU A 31 -1.19 -2.33 -4.92
C GLU A 31 -0.09 -3.39 -4.67
N LEU A 32 1.05 -3.33 -5.37
CA LEU A 32 2.17 -4.25 -5.19
C LEU A 32 2.61 -4.44 -3.71
N PRO A 33 2.80 -3.38 -2.89
CA PRO A 33 3.13 -3.56 -1.47
C PRO A 33 2.03 -4.31 -0.72
N THR A 34 0.75 -4.15 -1.08
CA THR A 34 -0.35 -4.92 -0.49
C THR A 34 -0.22 -6.41 -0.80
N LEU A 35 0.09 -6.78 -2.04
CA LEU A 35 0.30 -8.18 -2.42
C LEU A 35 1.49 -8.78 -1.66
N LEU A 36 2.59 -8.03 -1.55
CA LEU A 36 3.78 -8.50 -0.85
C LEU A 36 3.52 -8.65 0.67
N ALA A 37 2.79 -7.71 1.28
CA ALA A 37 2.39 -7.77 2.68
C ALA A 37 1.52 -9.00 2.98
N LEU A 38 0.53 -9.28 2.12
CA LEU A 38 -0.32 -10.47 2.25
C LEU A 38 0.46 -11.77 2.12
N ASP A 39 1.40 -11.84 1.18
CA ASP A 39 2.23 -13.03 1.00
C ASP A 39 3.17 -13.24 2.20
N LEU A 40 3.75 -12.17 2.75
CA LEU A 40 4.53 -12.21 3.99
C LEU A 40 3.67 -12.68 5.18
N LEU A 41 2.40 -12.26 5.25
CA LEU A 41 1.41 -12.77 6.21
C LEU A 41 0.92 -14.19 5.87
N GLY A 42 1.33 -14.77 4.75
CA GLY A 42 0.99 -16.13 4.30
C GLY A 42 -0.44 -16.30 3.81
N MET A 43 -1.10 -15.21 3.42
CA MET A 43 -2.51 -15.19 2.97
C MET A 43 -2.70 -15.50 1.48
N ARG A 44 -1.66 -15.99 0.78
CA ARG A 44 -1.69 -16.43 -0.63
C ARG A 44 -2.54 -15.51 -1.53
N PRO A 45 -2.11 -14.25 -1.73
CA PRO A 45 -2.88 -13.27 -2.50
C PRO A 45 -3.03 -13.71 -3.96
N LEU A 46 -4.24 -13.57 -4.49
CA LEU A 46 -4.60 -13.72 -5.89
C LEU A 46 -5.08 -12.37 -6.45
N PRO A 47 -4.21 -11.61 -7.12
CA PRO A 47 -4.59 -10.33 -7.71
C PRO A 47 -5.55 -10.52 -8.89
N LEU A 48 -6.70 -9.85 -8.83
CA LEU A 48 -7.62 -9.66 -9.93
C LEU A 48 -7.42 -8.25 -10.49
N THR A 49 -7.04 -8.16 -11.77
CA THR A 49 -6.72 -6.90 -12.44
C THR A 49 -7.98 -6.19 -12.94
N GLY A 50 -7.85 -4.90 -13.28
CA GLY A 50 -8.94 -4.09 -13.83
C GLY A 50 -9.58 -3.12 -12.83
N PHE A 51 -9.14 -3.11 -11.58
CA PHE A 51 -9.64 -2.21 -10.53
C PHE A 51 -8.68 -1.03 -10.33
N GLY A 52 -8.54 -0.20 -11.37
CA GLY A 52 -7.57 0.91 -11.40
C GLY A 52 -8.02 2.18 -10.66
N THR A 53 -9.29 2.28 -10.27
CA THR A 53 -9.86 3.42 -9.56
C THR A 53 -10.44 2.98 -8.21
N ALA A 54 -10.48 3.90 -7.25
CA ALA A 54 -11.06 3.63 -5.93
C ALA A 54 -12.52 3.15 -6.05
N GLU A 55 -13.32 3.80 -6.91
CA GLU A 55 -14.72 3.44 -7.13
C GLU A 55 -14.89 2.03 -7.73
N ALA A 56 -14.09 1.66 -8.74
CA ALA A 56 -14.15 0.32 -9.31
C ALA A 56 -13.76 -0.75 -8.27
N ALA A 57 -12.75 -0.48 -7.45
CA ALA A 57 -12.34 -1.37 -6.37
C ALA A 57 -13.43 -1.49 -5.28
N LEU A 58 -14.06 -0.39 -4.89
CA LEU A 58 -15.16 -0.36 -3.91
C LEU A 58 -16.37 -1.17 -4.39
N GLN A 59 -16.77 -0.97 -5.65
CA GLN A 59 -17.87 -1.73 -6.25
C GLN A 59 -17.56 -3.22 -6.30
N ALA A 60 -16.34 -3.60 -6.68
CA ALA A 60 -15.91 -4.99 -6.72
C ALA A 60 -15.88 -5.66 -5.33
N LEU A 61 -15.48 -4.90 -4.31
CA LEU A 61 -15.48 -5.37 -2.93
C LEU A 61 -16.92 -5.60 -2.42
N ARG A 62 -17.82 -4.64 -2.67
CA ARG A 62 -19.24 -4.75 -2.31
C ARG A 62 -19.94 -5.89 -3.05
N ALA A 63 -19.63 -6.08 -4.32
CA ALA A 63 -20.14 -7.18 -5.14
C ALA A 63 -19.55 -8.55 -4.78
N GLY A 64 -18.53 -8.62 -3.91
CA GLY A 64 -17.86 -9.89 -3.54
C GLY A 64 -17.01 -10.50 -4.66
N THR A 65 -16.73 -9.73 -5.71
CA THR A 65 -15.80 -10.11 -6.80
C THR A 65 -14.38 -10.25 -6.27
N VAL A 66 -14.01 -9.36 -5.33
CA VAL A 66 -12.75 -9.38 -4.60
C VAL A 66 -13.02 -9.44 -3.09
N ASP A 67 -12.08 -9.98 -2.34
CA ASP A 67 -12.17 -10.08 -0.88
C ASP A 67 -11.53 -8.88 -0.18
N VAL A 68 -10.54 -8.27 -0.83
CA VAL A 68 -9.71 -7.19 -0.28
C VAL A 68 -9.33 -6.17 -1.34
N ILE A 69 -9.27 -4.90 -0.96
CA ILE A 69 -8.79 -3.80 -1.80
C ILE A 69 -7.81 -2.89 -1.05
N GLN A 70 -7.01 -2.15 -1.82
CA GLN A 70 -6.23 -1.02 -1.31
C GLN A 70 -7.01 0.27 -1.58
N LEU A 71 -7.30 1.03 -0.51
CA LEU A 71 -7.84 2.38 -0.64
C LEU A 71 -6.71 3.40 -0.61
N PRO A 72 -6.74 4.43 -1.48
CA PRO A 72 -5.83 5.56 -1.38
C PRO A 72 -6.11 6.35 -0.09
N PHE A 73 -5.05 6.86 0.54
CA PHE A 73 -5.18 7.80 1.65
C PHE A 73 -5.16 9.23 1.08
N ASP A 74 -6.32 9.65 0.57
CA ASP A 74 -6.59 10.97 0.01
C ASP A 74 -7.66 11.70 0.85
N VAL A 75 -8.12 12.87 0.40
CA VAL A 75 -9.16 13.66 1.08
C VAL A 75 -10.46 12.86 1.32
N ASP A 76 -10.80 11.94 0.41
CA ASP A 76 -12.04 11.15 0.47
C ASP A 76 -11.91 9.90 1.35
N PHE A 77 -10.71 9.57 1.83
CA PHE A 77 -10.44 8.32 2.56
C PHE A 77 -11.39 8.10 3.74
N SER A 78 -11.59 9.11 4.57
CA SER A 78 -12.41 9.01 5.78
C SER A 78 -13.87 8.70 5.44
N GLY A 79 -14.41 9.35 4.40
CA GLY A 79 -15.78 9.11 3.93
C GLY A 79 -15.94 7.70 3.35
N ARG A 80 -15.00 7.27 2.51
CA ARG A 80 -14.99 5.90 1.95
C ARG A 80 -14.86 4.83 3.04
N MET A 81 -14.02 5.07 4.05
CA MET A 81 -13.84 4.12 5.16
C MET A 81 -15.09 4.02 6.03
N ALA A 82 -15.72 5.14 6.37
CA ALA A 82 -16.95 5.14 7.16
C ALA A 82 -18.07 4.35 6.46
N ALA A 83 -18.29 4.59 5.16
CA ALA A 83 -19.27 3.85 4.37
C ALA A 83 -18.98 2.34 4.33
N LEU A 84 -17.71 1.95 4.22
CA LEU A 84 -17.33 0.54 4.25
C LEU A 84 -17.51 -0.11 5.63
N GLN A 85 -17.30 0.64 6.71
CA GLN A 85 -17.53 0.15 8.07
C GLN A 85 -19.02 -0.08 8.34
N GLU A 86 -19.90 0.79 7.84
CA GLU A 86 -21.35 0.58 7.86
C GLU A 86 -21.75 -0.69 7.09
N ASP A 87 -21.09 -0.95 5.96
CA ASP A 87 -21.26 -2.16 5.16
C ASP A 87 -20.58 -3.42 5.79
N GLY A 88 -19.97 -3.31 6.97
CA GLY A 88 -19.35 -4.42 7.69
C GLY A 88 -17.94 -4.82 7.20
N PHE A 89 -17.26 -3.95 6.46
CA PHE A 89 -15.86 -4.11 6.09
C PHE A 89 -14.94 -3.41 7.10
N LEU A 90 -13.78 -4.01 7.38
CA LEU A 90 -12.81 -3.51 8.33
C LEU A 90 -11.44 -3.32 7.69
N PRO A 91 -10.69 -2.29 8.10
CA PRO A 91 -9.31 -2.16 7.69
C PRO A 91 -8.46 -3.30 8.25
N LEU A 92 -7.56 -3.84 7.44
CA LEU A 92 -6.64 -4.91 7.84
C LEU A 92 -5.32 -4.34 8.34
N PHE A 93 -4.68 -3.50 7.51
CA PHE A 93 -3.47 -2.75 7.84
C PHE A 93 -3.28 -1.60 6.86
N SER A 94 -2.32 -0.74 7.17
CA SER A 94 -1.81 0.28 6.26
C SER A 94 -0.42 -0.09 5.73
N ASN A 95 -0.14 0.25 4.47
CA ASN A 95 1.21 0.19 3.91
C ASN A 95 2.05 1.41 4.29
N ALA A 96 1.68 2.10 5.37
CA ALA A 96 2.45 3.23 5.83
C ALA A 96 3.68 2.73 6.60
N PRO A 97 4.81 3.45 6.52
CA PRO A 97 5.94 3.18 7.41
C PRO A 97 5.53 3.38 8.88
N ALA A 98 6.16 2.64 9.80
CA ALA A 98 5.80 2.55 11.22
C ALA A 98 5.79 3.89 12.00
N ASN A 99 6.33 4.97 11.42
CA ASN A 99 6.37 6.30 12.02
C ASN A 99 5.58 7.34 11.20
N SER A 100 4.67 6.90 10.35
CA SER A 100 3.86 7.81 9.55
C SER A 100 3.04 8.74 10.45
N PRO A 101 3.07 10.07 10.24
CA PRO A 101 2.27 11.00 11.03
C PRO A 101 0.77 10.72 10.90
N PHE A 102 0.37 10.08 9.80
CA PHE A 102 -1.01 9.73 9.48
C PHE A 102 -1.58 8.58 10.33
N LEU A 103 -0.74 7.78 11.00
CA LEU A 103 -1.21 6.73 11.94
C LEU A 103 -2.07 7.30 13.06
N ARG A 104 -1.82 8.56 13.46
CA ARG A 104 -2.62 9.25 14.49
C ARG A 104 -3.84 9.98 13.91
N GLN A 105 -4.04 9.94 12.59
CA GLN A 105 -5.08 10.67 11.85
C GLN A 105 -6.12 9.72 11.23
N GLY A 106 -6.38 8.58 11.87
CA GLY A 106 -7.39 7.61 11.44
C GLY A 106 -6.91 6.55 10.45
N LEU A 107 -5.62 6.54 10.12
CA LEU A 107 -5.01 5.47 9.34
C LEU A 107 -4.93 4.18 10.19
N PRO A 108 -5.25 2.99 9.64
CA PRO A 108 -5.15 1.73 10.37
C PRO A 108 -3.74 1.39 10.82
N LEU A 109 -3.61 0.43 11.74
CA LEU A 109 -2.33 -0.12 12.18
C LEU A 109 -1.39 -0.39 11.00
N ASP A 110 -0.12 -0.02 11.16
CA ASP A 110 0.89 -0.28 10.16
C ASP A 110 1.17 -1.77 10.02
N PHE A 111 1.64 -2.16 8.83
CA PHE A 111 1.96 -3.54 8.52
C PHE A 111 2.98 -4.17 9.49
N ASN A 112 3.94 -3.42 10.05
CA ASN A 112 4.96 -4.00 10.94
C ASN A 112 4.35 -4.42 12.27
N THR A 113 3.47 -3.57 12.80
CA THR A 113 2.70 -3.88 13.99
C THR A 113 1.85 -5.13 13.76
N VAL A 114 1.09 -5.18 12.66
CA VAL A 114 0.24 -6.35 12.35
C VAL A 114 1.08 -7.62 12.11
N PHE A 115 2.19 -7.53 11.37
CA PHE A 115 3.06 -8.67 11.13
C PHE A 115 3.65 -9.25 12.43
N THR A 116 4.10 -8.37 13.32
CA THR A 116 4.69 -8.78 14.60
C THR A 116 3.63 -9.44 15.50
N GLN A 117 2.40 -8.91 15.51
CA GLN A 117 1.27 -9.48 16.24
C GLN A 117 0.90 -10.87 15.70
N GLU A 118 0.82 -11.04 14.38
CA GLU A 118 0.35 -12.29 13.75
C GLU A 118 1.41 -13.38 13.65
N ARG A 119 2.69 -13.02 13.49
CA ARG A 119 3.77 -13.99 13.22
C ARG A 119 4.73 -14.19 14.37
N HIS A 120 4.64 -13.38 15.43
CA HIS A 120 5.54 -13.40 16.59
C HIS A 120 7.03 -13.44 16.22
N ARG A 121 7.39 -12.88 15.05
CA ARG A 121 8.76 -12.83 14.52
C ARG A 121 8.95 -11.56 13.71
N THR A 122 10.21 -11.22 13.45
CA THR A 122 10.54 -10.15 12.53
C THR A 122 10.32 -10.59 11.06
N PRO A 123 9.88 -9.68 10.18
CA PRO A 123 9.71 -9.97 8.76
C PRO A 123 10.98 -10.49 8.06
N ASN A 124 10.82 -11.30 7.00
CA ASN A 124 11.94 -11.77 6.18
C ASN A 124 12.72 -10.57 5.61
N ALA A 125 13.99 -10.39 6.01
CA ALA A 125 14.76 -9.18 5.77
C ALA A 125 14.69 -8.65 4.32
N LEU A 126 14.92 -9.48 3.30
CA LEU A 126 14.97 -9.01 1.90
C LEU A 126 13.58 -8.69 1.32
N LEU A 127 12.59 -9.57 1.53
CA LEU A 127 11.23 -9.33 1.02
C LEU A 127 10.52 -8.23 1.81
N TYR A 128 10.84 -8.09 3.09
CA TYR A 128 10.39 -6.99 3.91
C TYR A 128 10.98 -5.65 3.47
N GLN A 129 12.28 -5.61 3.18
CA GLN A 129 12.91 -4.42 2.59
C GLN A 129 12.31 -4.08 1.23
N ALA A 130 12.00 -5.09 0.41
CA ALA A 130 11.27 -4.89 -0.85
C ALA A 130 9.86 -4.33 -0.62
N TRP A 131 9.14 -4.81 0.40
CA TRP A 131 7.86 -4.25 0.81
C TRP A 131 8.00 -2.79 1.24
N SER A 132 8.97 -2.47 2.09
CA SER A 132 9.19 -1.10 2.57
C SER A 132 9.55 -0.15 1.42
N ALA A 133 10.42 -0.57 0.50
CA ALA A 133 10.80 0.20 -0.68
C ALA A 133 9.60 0.45 -1.61
N THR A 134 8.80 -0.59 -1.91
CA THR A 134 7.61 -0.46 -2.77
C THR A 134 6.49 0.34 -2.10
N ALA A 135 6.29 0.18 -0.79
CA ALA A 135 5.36 0.98 -0.01
C ALA A 135 5.75 2.48 -0.03
N THR A 136 7.03 2.77 0.15
CA THR A 136 7.54 4.16 0.07
C THR A 136 7.41 4.72 -1.33
N ALA A 137 7.75 3.96 -2.37
CA ALA A 137 7.65 4.38 -3.76
C ALA A 137 6.20 4.68 -4.19
N THR A 138 5.24 3.86 -3.73
CA THR A 138 3.81 4.04 -4.03
C THR A 138 3.15 5.15 -3.22
N ALA A 139 3.76 5.59 -2.11
CA ALA A 139 3.30 6.73 -1.33
C ALA A 139 3.64 8.09 -1.97
N ILE A 140 4.58 8.15 -2.92
CA ILE A 140 4.94 9.40 -3.60
C ILE A 140 3.86 9.82 -4.59
N LYS A 141 3.35 11.03 -4.39
CA LYS A 141 2.43 11.70 -5.33
C LYS A 141 3.18 12.48 -6.41
N ALA A 142 4.22 13.21 -6.01
CA ALA A 142 5.07 13.99 -6.89
C ALA A 142 6.47 14.12 -6.33
N GLY A 143 7.46 14.25 -7.22
CA GLY A 143 8.85 14.50 -6.86
C GLY A 143 9.47 15.50 -7.82
N LEU A 144 10.16 16.50 -7.27
CA LEU A 144 10.93 17.47 -8.04
C LEU A 144 12.41 17.16 -7.88
N MET A 145 13.11 16.95 -8.99
CA MET A 145 14.53 16.58 -9.01
C MET A 145 15.30 17.50 -9.94
N LEU A 146 16.52 17.84 -9.54
CA LEU A 146 17.46 18.50 -10.43
C LEU A 146 18.14 17.45 -11.33
N PRO A 147 18.48 17.81 -12.58
CA PRO A 147 19.31 16.98 -13.44
C PRO A 147 20.63 16.61 -12.78
N ILE A 148 21.12 15.41 -13.10
CA ILE A 148 22.44 14.95 -12.67
C ILE A 148 23.51 15.92 -13.19
N LEU A 149 24.56 16.16 -12.39
CA LEU A 149 25.65 17.10 -12.69
C LEU A 149 25.24 18.58 -12.77
N SER A 150 24.12 18.97 -12.14
CA SER A 150 23.81 20.39 -11.93
C SER A 150 24.93 21.10 -11.16
N LEU A 151 25.24 22.33 -11.56
CA LEU A 151 26.30 23.13 -10.93
C LEU A 151 26.01 23.37 -9.43
N PRO A 152 27.03 23.40 -8.56
CA PRO A 152 26.83 23.59 -7.12
C PRO A 152 26.03 24.84 -6.76
N ALA A 153 26.21 25.95 -7.49
CA ALA A 153 25.46 27.18 -7.30
C ALA A 153 23.96 26.99 -7.61
N THR A 154 23.62 26.31 -8.70
CA THR A 154 22.24 25.96 -9.06
C THR A 154 21.61 25.04 -8.02
N VAL A 155 22.36 24.06 -7.51
CA VAL A 155 21.90 23.16 -6.44
C VAL A 155 21.61 23.95 -5.15
N ALA A 156 22.45 24.92 -4.80
CA ALA A 156 22.24 25.76 -3.62
C ALA A 156 20.98 26.63 -3.76
N GLN A 157 20.82 27.31 -4.90
CA GLN A 157 19.63 28.13 -5.19
C GLN A 157 18.35 27.29 -5.19
N TRP A 158 18.37 26.13 -5.84
CA TRP A 158 17.24 25.19 -5.86
C TRP A 158 16.86 24.71 -4.46
N ARG A 159 17.84 24.33 -3.64
CA ARG A 159 17.60 23.90 -2.26
C ARG A 159 16.96 25.01 -1.45
N HIS A 160 17.45 26.24 -1.59
CA HIS A 160 16.91 27.40 -0.89
C HIS A 160 15.47 27.71 -1.34
N ALA A 161 15.21 27.76 -2.65
CA ALA A 161 13.87 27.97 -3.20
C ALA A 161 12.88 26.88 -2.76
N SER A 162 13.32 25.61 -2.75
CA SER A 162 12.52 24.48 -2.27
C SER A 162 12.17 24.61 -0.79
N GLN A 163 13.09 25.08 0.05
CA GLN A 163 12.84 25.33 1.47
C GLN A 163 11.82 26.45 1.69
N ILE A 164 11.93 27.55 0.94
CA ILE A 164 10.96 28.65 0.99
C ILE A 164 9.58 28.16 0.56
N ALA A 165 9.49 27.46 -0.57
CA ALA A 165 8.23 26.93 -1.09
C ALA A 165 7.58 25.96 -0.09
N ALA A 166 8.36 25.02 0.48
CA ALA A 166 7.88 24.08 1.49
C ALA A 166 7.46 24.74 2.80
N ALA A 167 7.98 25.94 3.11
CA ALA A 167 7.57 26.71 4.28
C ALA A 167 6.25 27.45 4.08
N SER A 168 5.82 27.67 2.82
CA SER A 168 4.58 28.39 2.46
C SER A 168 3.35 27.80 3.15
N HIS A 169 2.51 28.69 3.67
CA HIS A 169 1.25 28.32 4.30
C HIS A 169 0.31 27.62 3.32
N ASP A 170 0.15 28.18 2.11
CA ASP A 170 -0.81 27.66 1.12
C ASP A 170 -0.44 26.24 0.69
N LEU A 171 0.85 25.98 0.49
CA LEU A 171 1.32 24.63 0.15
C LEU A 171 1.09 23.64 1.30
N LYS A 172 1.33 24.06 2.55
CA LYS A 172 1.06 23.21 3.72
C LYS A 172 -0.43 22.97 3.95
N ALA A 173 -1.27 23.97 3.74
CA ALA A 173 -2.72 23.87 3.85
C ALA A 173 -3.25 22.89 2.79
N HIS A 174 -2.88 23.08 1.52
CA HIS A 174 -3.25 22.17 0.45
C HIS A 174 -2.74 20.74 0.70
N ALA A 175 -1.48 20.57 1.12
CA ALA A 175 -0.95 19.25 1.44
C ALA A 175 -1.72 18.59 2.58
N ARG A 176 -2.09 19.33 3.63
CA ARG A 176 -2.90 18.80 4.73
C ARG A 176 -4.29 18.37 4.27
N ASP A 177 -4.96 19.20 3.47
CA ASP A 177 -6.32 18.93 3.00
C ASP A 177 -6.36 17.67 2.10
N GLU A 178 -5.26 17.38 1.39
CA GLU A 178 -5.07 16.18 0.57
C GLU A 178 -4.46 14.98 1.31
N ASN A 179 -4.26 15.06 2.64
CA ASN A 179 -3.57 14.03 3.44
C ASN A 179 -2.13 13.72 2.97
N GLN A 180 -1.38 14.77 2.63
CA GLN A 180 -0.01 14.71 2.11
C GLN A 180 0.97 15.45 3.02
N ILE A 181 2.26 15.15 2.86
CA ILE A 181 3.36 15.87 3.50
C ILE A 181 4.36 16.33 2.46
N VAL A 182 4.91 17.52 2.65
CA VAL A 182 5.99 18.06 1.82
C VAL A 182 7.33 17.76 2.49
N LEU A 183 8.21 17.07 1.77
CA LEU A 183 9.56 16.74 2.24
C LEU A 183 10.59 17.55 1.45
N THR A 184 11.56 18.15 2.16
CA THR A 184 12.72 18.83 1.55
C THR A 184 13.99 18.49 2.30
N GLY A 185 15.15 18.82 1.72
CA GLY A 185 16.45 18.63 2.37
C GLY A 185 16.73 17.17 2.75
N SER A 186 17.24 16.95 3.96
CA SER A 186 17.62 15.62 4.45
C SER A 186 16.46 14.65 4.53
N ALA A 187 15.26 15.10 4.89
CA ALA A 187 14.08 14.24 4.94
C ALA A 187 13.70 13.70 3.55
N CYS A 188 13.83 14.53 2.51
CA CYS A 188 13.63 14.10 1.12
C CYS A 188 14.72 13.10 0.70
N THR A 189 15.99 13.35 1.01
CA THR A 189 17.09 12.42 0.71
C THR A 189 16.91 11.06 1.39
N SER A 190 16.50 11.04 2.66
CA SER A 190 16.23 9.79 3.39
C SER A 190 15.07 9.01 2.78
N ALA A 191 13.96 9.68 2.44
CA ALA A 191 12.84 9.04 1.76
C ALA A 191 13.24 8.48 0.39
N TYR A 192 14.09 9.19 -0.35
CA TYR A 192 14.65 8.74 -1.62
C TYR A 192 15.53 7.50 -1.48
N ALA A 193 16.40 7.47 -0.47
CA ALA A 193 17.25 6.31 -0.18
C ALA A 193 16.41 5.05 0.15
N THR A 194 15.30 5.18 0.88
CA THR A 194 14.41 4.05 1.17
C THR A 194 13.76 3.46 -0.08
N MET A 195 13.50 4.26 -1.11
CA MET A 195 12.95 3.77 -2.39
C MET A 195 13.99 3.13 -3.30
N MET A 196 15.28 3.33 -3.02
CA MET A 196 16.40 2.82 -3.81
C MET A 196 17.14 1.75 -3.00
N PRO A 197 16.52 0.58 -2.76
CA PRO A 197 17.16 -0.47 -2.00
C PRO A 197 18.33 -1.07 -2.78
N ASP A 198 19.18 -1.83 -2.10
CA ASP A 198 20.32 -2.48 -2.75
C ASP A 198 19.88 -3.54 -3.78
N LEU A 199 20.84 -3.95 -4.62
CA LEU A 199 20.59 -4.90 -5.70
C LEU A 199 19.99 -6.23 -5.21
N SER A 200 20.36 -6.71 -4.02
CA SER A 200 19.88 -7.98 -3.48
C SER A 200 18.37 -7.93 -3.21
N VAL A 201 17.88 -6.80 -2.70
CA VAL A 201 16.45 -6.56 -2.48
C VAL A 201 15.70 -6.47 -3.80
N VAL A 202 16.26 -5.79 -4.80
CA VAL A 202 15.67 -5.70 -6.15
C VAL A 202 15.57 -7.10 -6.78
N LEU A 203 16.62 -7.92 -6.67
CA LEU A 203 16.62 -9.29 -7.19
C LEU A 203 15.64 -10.18 -6.43
N ALA A 204 15.51 -10.03 -5.11
CA ALA A 204 14.53 -10.75 -4.32
C ALA A 204 13.09 -10.42 -4.77
N LEU A 205 12.77 -9.14 -5.00
CA LEU A 205 11.47 -8.72 -5.52
C LEU A 205 11.22 -9.27 -6.93
N ARG A 206 12.21 -9.21 -7.82
CA ARG A 206 12.09 -9.76 -9.19
C ARG A 206 11.86 -11.26 -9.16
N ARG A 207 12.59 -12.00 -8.32
CA ARG A 207 12.40 -13.44 -8.14
C ARG A 207 11.00 -13.76 -7.62
N TRP A 208 10.51 -12.98 -6.65
CA TRP A 208 9.17 -13.13 -6.11
C TRP A 208 8.10 -12.88 -7.18
N LEU A 209 8.23 -11.82 -7.99
CA LEU A 209 7.32 -11.55 -9.10
C LEU A 209 7.37 -12.65 -10.17
N ALA A 210 8.56 -13.09 -10.57
CA ALA A 210 8.72 -14.13 -11.57
C ALA A 210 8.09 -15.46 -11.14
N PHE A 211 8.09 -15.75 -9.84
CA PHE A 211 7.46 -16.94 -9.28
C PHE A 211 5.93 -16.81 -9.19
N ASN A 212 5.41 -15.64 -8.82
CA ASN A 212 3.99 -15.47 -8.53
C ASN A 212 3.15 -15.03 -9.73
N VAL A 213 3.68 -14.20 -10.64
CA VAL A 213 2.91 -13.67 -11.79
C VAL A 213 2.33 -14.77 -12.69
N PRO A 214 3.07 -15.82 -13.09
CA PRO A 214 2.50 -16.92 -13.86
C PRO A 214 1.34 -17.61 -13.10
N ARG A 215 1.54 -17.87 -11.80
CA ARG A 215 0.52 -18.50 -10.95
C ARG A 215 -0.75 -17.67 -10.83
N TRP A 216 -0.63 -16.35 -10.79
CA TRP A 216 -1.79 -15.45 -10.75
C TRP A 216 -2.54 -15.39 -12.07
N ARG A 217 -1.82 -15.43 -13.19
CA ARG A 217 -2.41 -15.42 -14.53
C ARG A 217 -3.19 -16.70 -14.80
N ASP A 218 -2.62 -17.84 -14.39
CA ASP A 218 -3.15 -19.16 -14.70
C ASP A 218 -4.11 -19.69 -13.63
N ALA A 219 -4.34 -18.90 -12.56
CA ALA A 219 -5.28 -19.26 -11.52
C ALA A 219 -6.71 -19.28 -12.06
N PRO A 220 -7.47 -20.38 -11.89
CA PRO A 220 -8.87 -20.41 -12.28
C PRO A 220 -9.64 -19.39 -11.44
N LEU A 221 -10.44 -18.56 -12.13
CA LEU A 221 -11.40 -17.67 -11.47
C LEU A 221 -12.46 -18.54 -10.80
N ALA A 222 -12.30 -18.84 -9.51
CA ALA A 222 -13.35 -19.49 -8.76
C ALA A 222 -14.60 -18.59 -8.79
N PRO A 223 -15.81 -19.15 -9.03
CA PRO A 223 -17.03 -18.37 -8.99
C PRO A 223 -17.15 -17.71 -7.61
N ALA A 224 -17.55 -16.44 -7.59
CA ALA A 224 -17.83 -15.73 -6.34
C ALA A 224 -18.77 -16.60 -5.51
N ALA A 225 -18.37 -16.90 -4.26
CA ALA A 225 -19.19 -17.69 -3.36
C ALA A 225 -20.56 -17.01 -3.24
N ALA A 226 -21.56 -17.56 -3.91
CA ALA A 226 -22.96 -17.18 -3.72
C ALA A 226 -23.22 -17.31 -2.22
N GLN A 227 -23.61 -16.22 -1.59
CA GLN A 227 -23.99 -16.19 -0.18
C GLN A 227 -25.18 -17.13 0.02
N GLN A 228 -24.90 -18.40 0.28
CA GLN A 228 -25.84 -19.34 0.87
C GLN A 228 -25.90 -19.04 2.37
N TYR A 229 -26.65 -18.00 2.72
CA TYR A 229 -27.36 -17.96 3.99
C TYR A 229 -28.83 -18.12 3.64
N ALA A 230 -29.27 -19.37 3.59
CA ALA A 230 -30.66 -19.74 3.70
C ALA A 230 -30.91 -20.06 5.19
N ASP A 231 -31.94 -19.39 5.70
CA ASP A 231 -32.69 -19.56 6.97
C ASP A 231 -31.97 -19.35 8.31
#